data_AF-A0A2E4EEK7-F1
#
_entry.id   AF-A0A2E4EEK7-F1
#
_cell.length_a   1.000
_cell.length_b   1.000
_cell.length_c   1.000
_cell.angle_alpha   90.00
_cell.angle_beta   90.00
_cell.angle_gamma   90.00
#
_symmetry.space_group_name_H-M   'P 1'
#
loop_
_entity.id
_entity.type
_entity.pdbx_description
1 polymer ?
#
loop_
_entity_poly.entity_id
_entity_poly.type
_entity_poly.pdbx_seq_one_letter_code
_entity_poly.pdbx_strand_id
1 'polypeptide(L)'
;MFKPQAMKVKFSIIILILALVFIGNQAEAQCKRFTQKNCLPALSPYTNNGQINSTTLYEGDSAALNMTFYSLLEYRLMVCTHPVLGDGAFFRVKDNDGEILYSSEGKNKNHWDFKVNSTQDLHIDVVIPENAESVSDMPPSGCVSIILGFKE
;
A
#
# COMPACT_ATOMS: atom_id res chain seq x y z
N MET A 1 -44.52 -24.95 -34.90
CA MET A 1 -44.45 -24.76 -33.43
C MET A 1 -42.98 -24.77 -33.02
N PHE A 2 -42.28 -23.65 -33.17
CA PHE A 2 -40.84 -23.53 -32.91
C PHE A 2 -40.61 -23.27 -31.41
N LYS A 3 -39.81 -24.12 -30.75
CA LYS A 3 -39.59 -24.13 -29.30
C LYS A 3 -38.92 -22.83 -28.81
N PRO A 4 -39.50 -22.08 -27.84
CA PRO A 4 -38.92 -20.87 -27.24
C PRO A 4 -37.79 -21.13 -26.23
N GLN A 5 -37.35 -22.39 -26.06
CA GLN A 5 -36.35 -22.76 -25.04
C GLN A 5 -34.91 -22.32 -25.38
N ALA A 6 -34.52 -22.28 -26.66
CA ALA A 6 -33.14 -21.97 -27.05
C ALA A 6 -32.74 -20.50 -26.81
N MET A 7 -33.69 -19.56 -26.85
CA MET A 7 -33.44 -18.13 -26.65
C MET A 7 -33.21 -17.79 -25.16
N LYS A 8 -33.96 -18.42 -24.26
CA LYS A 8 -33.80 -18.25 -22.80
C LYS A 8 -32.44 -18.76 -22.31
N VAL A 9 -31.94 -19.87 -22.86
CA VAL A 9 -30.64 -20.44 -22.52
C VAL A 9 -29.50 -19.51 -22.96
N LYS A 10 -29.55 -18.95 -24.17
CA LYS A 10 -28.56 -17.97 -24.65
C LYS A 10 -28.53 -16.69 -23.80
N PHE A 11 -29.70 -16.18 -23.42
CA PHE A 11 -29.80 -15.00 -22.55
C PHE A 11 -29.26 -15.28 -21.14
N SER A 12 -29.55 -16.46 -20.60
CA SER A 12 -29.05 -16.88 -19.28
C SER A 12 -27.53 -17.09 -19.25
N ILE A 13 -26.93 -17.57 -20.35
CA ILE A 13 -25.46 -17.69 -20.49
C ILE A 13 -24.80 -16.31 -20.56
N ILE A 14 -25.41 -15.34 -21.26
CA ILE A 14 -24.90 -13.96 -21.33
C ILE A 14 -24.89 -13.30 -19.95
N ILE A 15 -25.96 -13.48 -19.15
CA ILE A 15 -26.03 -12.97 -17.78
C ILE A 15 -24.94 -13.60 -16.89
N LEU A 16 -24.71 -14.91 -17.04
CA LEU A 16 -23.68 -15.62 -16.27
C LEU A 16 -22.26 -15.11 -16.61
N ILE A 17 -21.97 -14.91 -17.90
CA ILE A 17 -20.69 -14.35 -18.35
C ILE A 17 -20.51 -12.91 -17.84
N LEU A 18 -21.56 -12.09 -17.88
CA LEU A 18 -21.51 -10.72 -17.39
C LEU A 18 -21.27 -10.67 -15.87
N ALA A 19 -21.85 -11.59 -15.10
CA ALA A 19 -21.64 -11.69 -13.65
C ALA A 19 -20.20 -12.09 -13.28
N LEU A 20 -19.54 -12.93 -14.09
CA LEU A 20 -18.15 -13.36 -13.87
C LEU A 20 -17.12 -12.23 -14.06
N VAL A 21 -17.42 -11.20 -14.85
CA VAL A 21 -16.50 -10.07 -15.09
C VAL A 21 -16.35 -9.14 -13.87
N PHE A 22 -17.33 -9.12 -12.95
CA PHE A 22 -17.33 -8.17 -11.82
C PHE A 22 -16.51 -8.63 -10.59
N ILE A 23 -15.97 -9.84 -10.56
CA ILE A 23 -15.40 -10.43 -9.34
C ILE A 23 -13.94 -10.00 -9.09
N GLY A 24 -13.25 -9.44 -10.09
CA GLY A 24 -11.78 -9.37 -10.12
C GLY A 24 -11.06 -8.24 -9.37
N ASN A 25 -11.72 -7.34 -8.62
CA ASN A 25 -11.05 -6.10 -8.15
C ASN A 25 -11.22 -5.77 -6.65
N GLN A 26 -11.62 -6.75 -5.83
CA GLN A 26 -12.03 -6.48 -4.45
C GLN A 26 -10.85 -6.12 -3.52
N ALA A 27 -9.71 -6.79 -3.63
CA ALA A 27 -8.56 -6.59 -2.73
C ALA A 27 -7.89 -5.21 -2.90
N GLU A 28 -7.63 -4.80 -4.14
CA GLU A 28 -7.03 -3.49 -4.43
C GLU A 28 -7.93 -2.32 -3.99
N ALA A 29 -9.24 -2.46 -4.21
CA ALA A 29 -10.22 -1.47 -3.78
C ALA A 29 -10.28 -1.33 -2.25
N GLN A 30 -10.03 -2.41 -1.50
CA GLN A 30 -9.98 -2.38 -0.04
C GLN A 30 -8.76 -1.61 0.47
N CYS A 31 -7.55 -1.87 -0.06
CA CYS A 31 -6.34 -1.18 0.38
C CYS A 31 -6.34 0.30 -0.01
N LYS A 32 -6.84 0.63 -1.19
CA LYS A 32 -7.04 2.03 -1.58
C LYS A 32 -7.99 2.75 -0.62
N ARG A 33 -9.14 2.15 -0.28
CA ARG A 33 -10.12 2.74 0.63
C ARG A 33 -9.57 2.89 2.05
N PHE A 34 -8.82 1.90 2.53
CA PHE A 34 -8.13 1.98 3.82
C PHE A 34 -7.16 3.17 3.84
N THR A 35 -6.33 3.32 2.81
CA THR A 35 -5.35 4.40 2.70
C THR A 35 -6.01 5.77 2.69
N GLN A 36 -7.07 5.93 1.89
CA GLN A 36 -7.78 7.20 1.76
C GLN A 36 -8.40 7.66 3.09
N LYS A 37 -8.89 6.72 3.90
CA LYS A 37 -9.56 7.04 5.17
C LYS A 37 -8.60 7.24 6.32
N ASN A 38 -7.56 6.40 6.41
CA ASN A 38 -6.72 6.33 7.61
C ASN A 38 -5.38 7.06 7.45
N CYS A 39 -4.89 7.25 6.22
CA CYS A 39 -3.52 7.69 5.97
C CYS A 39 -3.46 9.10 5.39
N LEU A 40 -4.23 9.36 4.34
CA LEU A 40 -4.23 10.69 3.69
C LEU A 40 -4.56 11.83 4.67
N PRO A 41 -5.51 11.71 5.62
CA PRO A 41 -5.76 12.79 6.58
C PRO A 41 -4.57 13.07 7.52
N ALA A 42 -3.75 12.05 7.83
CA ALA A 42 -2.57 12.18 8.69
C ALA A 42 -1.39 12.86 7.99
N LEU A 43 -1.47 13.05 6.67
CA LEU A 43 -0.43 13.69 5.88
C LEU A 43 -0.33 15.20 6.11
N SER A 44 -1.39 15.82 6.63
CA SER A 44 -1.42 17.26 6.96
C SER A 44 -0.20 17.67 7.82
N PRO A 45 0.45 18.82 7.51
CA PRO A 45 0.06 19.85 6.54
C PRO A 45 0.61 19.65 5.11
N TYR A 46 1.11 18.45 4.77
CA TYR A 46 1.68 18.18 3.45
C TYR A 46 0.60 17.84 2.41
N THR A 47 0.82 18.24 1.16
CA THR A 47 -0.05 17.91 0.02
C THR A 47 0.36 16.57 -0.56
N ASN A 48 -0.59 15.64 -0.72
CA ASN A 48 -0.33 14.34 -1.32
C ASN A 48 0.15 14.49 -2.79
N ASN A 49 1.10 13.64 -3.20
CA ASN A 49 1.64 13.62 -4.56
C ASN A 49 0.69 13.04 -5.65
N GLY A 50 -0.57 12.75 -5.31
CA GLY A 50 -1.57 12.17 -6.19
C GLY A 50 -1.48 10.65 -6.34
N GLN A 51 -0.50 9.99 -5.71
CA GLN A 51 -0.29 8.55 -5.79
C GLN A 51 -0.70 7.85 -4.49
N ILE A 52 -1.26 6.65 -4.65
CA ILE A 52 -1.56 5.71 -3.56
C ILE A 52 -0.83 4.42 -3.89
N ASN A 53 0.31 4.20 -3.24
CA ASN A 53 1.09 2.98 -3.40
C ASN A 53 0.73 2.04 -2.25
N SER A 54 -0.17 1.09 -2.50
CA SER A 54 -0.66 0.16 -1.49
C SER A 54 -0.61 -1.29 -1.98
N THR A 55 -0.39 -2.22 -1.06
CA THR A 55 -0.43 -3.66 -1.31
C THR A 55 -0.92 -4.40 -0.07
N THR A 56 -1.26 -5.68 -0.20
CA THR A 56 -1.53 -6.56 0.93
C THR A 56 -0.26 -7.34 1.27
N LEU A 57 0.17 -7.30 2.53
CA LEU A 57 1.31 -8.07 3.05
C LEU A 57 0.86 -9.02 4.15
N TYR A 58 1.60 -10.11 4.34
CA TYR A 58 1.50 -11.03 5.46
C TYR A 58 2.62 -10.75 6.50
N GLU A 59 2.52 -11.34 7.68
CA GLU A 59 3.66 -11.38 8.62
C GLU A 59 4.88 -12.02 7.95
N GLY A 60 6.06 -11.42 8.13
CA GLY A 60 7.31 -11.84 7.48
C GLY A 60 7.52 -11.27 6.07
N ASP A 61 6.49 -10.70 5.45
CA ASP A 61 6.63 -10.09 4.12
C ASP A 61 7.35 -8.73 4.18
N SER A 62 7.87 -8.35 3.02
CA SER A 62 8.38 -7.01 2.77
C SER A 62 7.95 -6.52 1.39
N ALA A 63 7.93 -5.19 1.22
CA ALA A 63 7.68 -4.53 -0.05
C ALA A 63 8.66 -3.38 -0.22
N ALA A 64 9.04 -3.11 -1.48
CA ALA A 64 9.95 -2.04 -1.81
C ALA A 64 9.39 -1.14 -2.92
N LEU A 65 9.73 0.15 -2.87
CA LEU A 65 9.34 1.14 -3.85
C LEU A 65 10.48 2.14 -4.09
N ASN A 66 10.74 2.45 -5.36
CA ASN A 66 11.64 3.53 -5.73
C ASN A 66 10.84 4.80 -6.01
N MET A 67 11.29 5.92 -5.45
CA MET A 67 10.66 7.22 -5.70
C MET A 67 11.72 8.30 -5.93
N THR A 68 11.42 9.21 -6.85
CA THR A 68 12.23 10.41 -7.10
C THR A 68 11.79 11.54 -6.19
N PHE A 69 12.76 12.18 -5.53
CA PHE A 69 12.58 13.34 -4.67
C PHE A 69 13.30 14.53 -5.29
N TYR A 70 12.61 15.66 -5.40
CA TYR A 70 13.12 16.88 -6.02
C TYR A 70 13.68 17.84 -4.96
N SER A 71 14.78 18.52 -5.29
CA SER A 71 15.34 19.57 -4.42
C SER A 71 14.33 20.69 -4.15
N LEU A 72 14.53 21.43 -3.05
CA LEU A 72 13.73 22.59 -2.61
C LEU A 72 12.34 22.27 -2.02
N LEU A 73 11.93 21.01 -1.99
CA LEU A 73 10.68 20.58 -1.35
C LEU A 73 10.92 19.97 0.03
N GLU A 74 9.97 20.18 0.94
CA GLU A 74 9.85 19.41 2.19
C GLU A 74 8.94 18.21 1.95
N TYR A 75 9.45 17.02 2.24
CA TYR A 75 8.71 15.78 2.09
C TYR A 75 8.29 15.21 3.43
N ARG A 76 7.14 14.54 3.43
CA ARG A 76 6.72 13.59 4.45
C ARG A 76 6.47 12.25 3.78
N LEU A 77 7.37 11.30 4.00
CA LEU A 77 7.13 9.89 3.66
C LEU A 77 6.43 9.24 4.85
N MET A 78 5.25 8.66 4.63
CA MET A 78 4.50 7.97 5.67
C MET A 78 4.12 6.57 5.22
N VAL A 79 4.31 5.60 6.12
CA VAL A 79 3.88 4.22 5.95
C VAL A 79 2.69 3.96 6.86
N CYS A 80 1.65 3.39 6.28
CA CYS A 80 0.47 2.98 6.99
C CYS A 80 0.35 1.47 6.93
N THR A 81 0.08 0.85 8.06
CA THR A 81 -0.20 -0.57 8.16
C THR A 81 -1.59 -0.80 8.74
N HIS A 82 -2.29 -1.78 8.18
CA HIS A 82 -3.57 -2.20 8.75
C HIS A 82 -3.32 -2.81 10.14
N PRO A 83 -4.08 -2.42 11.19
CA PRO A 83 -3.84 -2.88 12.57
C PRO A 83 -3.87 -4.40 12.78
N VAL A 84 -4.40 -5.15 11.81
CA VAL A 84 -4.41 -6.63 11.83
C VAL A 84 -3.02 -7.23 11.73
N LEU A 85 -2.04 -6.48 11.20
CA LEU A 85 -0.63 -6.87 11.12
C LEU A 85 0.15 -6.62 12.42
N GLY A 86 -0.54 -6.14 13.46
CA GLY A 86 0.08 -5.83 14.75
C GLY A 86 1.03 -4.65 14.71
N ASP A 87 1.86 -4.59 15.75
CA ASP A 87 2.89 -3.56 15.93
C ASP A 87 4.24 -4.02 15.36
N GLY A 88 5.18 -3.08 15.22
CA GLY A 88 6.56 -3.39 14.84
C GLY A 88 6.82 -3.33 13.34
N ALA A 89 5.81 -3.14 12.49
CA ALA A 89 6.03 -2.78 11.10
C ALA A 89 6.91 -1.52 11.00
N PHE A 90 7.93 -1.57 10.15
CA PHE A 90 8.87 -0.46 9.99
C PHE A 90 9.23 -0.26 8.53
N PHE A 91 9.80 0.91 8.24
CA PHE A 91 10.32 1.21 6.93
C PHE A 91 11.73 1.76 7.01
N ARG A 92 12.48 1.55 5.94
CA ARG A 92 13.82 2.07 5.74
C ARG A 92 13.84 2.87 4.45
N VAL A 93 14.58 3.97 4.46
CA VAL A 93 14.86 4.76 3.25
C VAL A 93 16.34 4.68 3.00
N LYS A 94 16.70 4.29 1.79
CA LYS A 94 18.08 4.15 1.34
C LYS A 94 18.34 5.03 0.14
N ASP A 95 19.59 5.43 -0.03
CA ASP A 95 20.06 6.01 -1.28
C ASP A 95 20.33 4.95 -2.35
N ASN A 96 20.87 5.39 -3.49
CA ASN A 96 21.20 4.52 -4.62
C ASN A 96 22.40 3.58 -4.35
N ASP A 97 23.25 3.91 -3.39
CA ASP A 97 24.38 3.07 -2.97
C ASP A 97 23.94 2.02 -1.91
N GLY A 98 22.69 2.11 -1.45
CA GLY A 98 22.09 1.23 -0.46
C GLY A 98 22.36 1.66 0.99
N GLU A 99 22.93 2.85 1.21
CA GLU A 99 23.13 3.40 2.54
C GLU A 99 21.77 3.76 3.16
N ILE A 100 21.55 3.35 4.40
CA ILE A 100 20.30 3.65 5.13
C ILE A 100 20.34 5.10 5.61
N LEU A 101 19.61 5.97 4.92
CA LEU A 101 19.41 7.37 5.31
C LEU A 101 18.44 7.49 6.50
N TYR A 102 17.47 6.58 6.59
CA TYR A 102 16.48 6.56 7.67
C TYR A 102 15.94 5.16 7.93
N SER A 103 15.63 4.85 9.19
CA SER A 103 14.86 3.69 9.60
C SER A 103 13.82 4.08 10.65
N SER A 104 12.59 3.59 10.55
CA SER A 104 11.54 3.73 11.56
C SER A 104 11.53 2.59 12.59
N GLU A 105 12.42 1.61 12.46
CA GLU A 105 12.48 0.44 13.33
C GLU A 105 12.69 0.85 14.79
N GLY A 106 11.85 0.32 15.69
CA GLY A 106 11.84 0.67 17.11
C GLY A 106 11.35 2.09 17.43
N LYS A 107 10.85 2.85 16.44
CA LYS A 107 10.31 4.21 16.65
C LYS A 107 8.80 4.18 16.70
N ASN A 108 8.21 5.02 17.57
CA ASN A 108 6.77 5.23 17.64
C ASN A 108 6.26 6.27 16.61
N LYS A 109 6.85 6.28 15.40
CA LYS A 109 6.45 7.17 14.31
C LYS A 109 6.46 6.41 13.00
N ASN A 110 5.35 6.51 12.28
CA ASN A 110 5.14 5.87 11.00
C ASN A 110 5.49 6.79 9.81
N HIS A 111 6.16 7.92 10.05
CA HIS A 111 6.56 8.86 9.01
C HIS A 111 7.96 9.44 9.25
N TRP A 112 8.52 10.00 8.19
CA TRP A 112 9.77 10.73 8.19
C TRP A 112 9.63 12.00 7.35
N ASP A 113 10.00 13.12 7.96
CA ASP A 113 10.00 14.43 7.31
C ASP A 113 11.44 14.79 6.94
N PHE A 114 11.69 15.16 5.68
CA PHE A 114 13.04 15.44 5.19
C PHE A 114 13.07 16.38 3.97
N LYS A 115 14.27 16.87 3.67
CA LYS A 115 14.62 17.62 2.45
C LYS A 115 15.75 16.89 1.75
N VAL A 116 15.81 17.02 0.43
CA VAL A 116 16.95 16.57 -0.37
C VAL A 116 17.72 17.78 -0.90
N ASN A 117 19.06 17.73 -0.85
CA ASN A 117 19.92 18.82 -1.33
C ASN A 117 19.94 18.90 -2.86
N SER A 118 19.79 17.76 -3.52
CA SER A 118 19.67 17.62 -4.98
C SER A 118 18.60 16.60 -5.30
N THR A 119 17.98 16.73 -6.48
CA THR A 119 17.04 15.73 -6.99
C THR A 119 17.72 14.36 -7.04
N GLN A 120 17.07 13.35 -6.45
CA GLN A 120 17.62 12.00 -6.36
C GLN A 120 16.51 10.96 -6.21
N ASP A 121 16.83 9.73 -6.58
CA ASP A 121 15.98 8.58 -6.32
C ASP A 121 16.36 7.99 -4.96
N LEU A 122 15.34 7.62 -4.18
CA LEU A 122 15.51 6.87 -2.93
C LEU A 122 14.73 5.56 -3.02
N HIS A 123 15.26 4.55 -2.32
CA HIS A 123 14.65 3.23 -2.17
C HIS A 123 13.95 3.14 -0.82
N ILE A 124 12.65 2.83 -0.83
CA ILE A 124 11.85 2.68 0.37
C ILE A 124 11.52 1.21 0.56
N ASP A 125 12.01 0.61 1.64
CA ASP A 125 11.66 -0.73 2.07
C ASP A 125 10.65 -0.65 3.21
N VAL A 126 9.61 -1.48 3.16
CA VAL A 126 8.68 -1.70 4.27
C VAL A 126 8.74 -3.17 4.67
N VAL A 127 8.85 -3.43 5.96
CA VAL A 127 9.00 -4.77 6.53
C VAL A 127 7.90 -5.00 7.56
N ILE A 128 7.21 -6.13 7.44
CA ILE A 128 6.29 -6.64 8.45
C ILE A 128 7.04 -7.78 9.17
N PRO A 129 7.47 -7.59 10.43
CA PRO A 129 8.20 -8.64 11.12
C PRO A 129 7.34 -9.88 11.32
N GLU A 130 7.96 -11.06 11.33
CA GLU A 130 7.29 -12.27 11.80
C GLU A 130 6.99 -12.13 13.30
N ASN A 131 5.78 -12.49 13.70
CA ASN A 131 5.45 -12.57 15.12
C ASN A 131 5.87 -13.96 15.63
N ALA A 132 6.93 -14.03 16.44
CA ALA A 132 7.43 -15.29 16.97
C ALA A 132 6.41 -16.07 17.83
N GLU A 133 5.32 -15.41 18.27
CA GLU A 133 4.22 -16.03 19.03
C GLU A 133 3.02 -16.42 18.16
N SER A 134 3.00 -16.11 16.85
CA SER A 134 1.93 -16.53 15.95
C SER A 134 2.12 -18.01 15.59
N VAL A 135 1.36 -18.88 16.26
CA VAL A 135 1.39 -20.34 16.06
C VAL A 135 0.44 -20.80 14.95
N SER A 136 -0.13 -19.88 14.16
CA SER A 136 -1.10 -20.23 13.12
C SER A 136 -0.42 -20.55 11.80
N ASP A 137 -0.85 -21.64 11.15
CA ASP A 137 -0.42 -22.01 9.80
C ASP A 137 -0.85 -20.98 8.72
N MET A 138 -1.65 -19.99 9.11
CA MET A 138 -2.15 -18.92 8.24
C MET A 138 -2.04 -17.58 8.99
N PRO A 139 -0.93 -16.84 8.80
CA PRO A 139 -0.77 -15.54 9.43
C PRO A 139 -1.78 -14.53 8.85
N PRO A 140 -2.22 -13.54 9.64
CA PRO A 140 -3.09 -12.49 9.15
C PRO A 140 -2.42 -11.70 8.02
N SER A 141 -3.23 -11.25 7.05
CA SER A 141 -2.78 -10.29 6.03
C SER A 141 -3.51 -8.96 6.17
N GLY A 142 -2.84 -7.89 5.77
CA GLY A 142 -3.34 -6.54 5.89
C GLY A 142 -2.80 -5.60 4.84
N CYS A 143 -3.52 -4.51 4.62
CA CYS A 143 -3.10 -3.47 3.70
C CYS A 143 -1.94 -2.67 4.27
N VAL A 144 -0.93 -2.46 3.45
CA VAL A 144 0.24 -1.64 3.73
C VAL A 144 0.38 -0.61 2.63
N SER A 145 0.56 0.65 3.01
CA SER A 145 0.56 1.77 2.06
C SER A 145 1.71 2.71 2.32
N ILE A 146 2.43 3.07 1.27
CA ILE A 146 3.43 4.14 1.26
C ILE A 146 2.76 5.36 0.64
N ILE A 147 2.60 6.43 1.43
CA ILE A 147 2.07 7.70 0.97
C ILE A 147 3.12 8.80 1.11
N LEU A 148 3.18 9.66 0.11
CA LEU A 148 4.11 10.78 0.06
C LEU A 148 3.34 12.10 0.04
N GLY A 149 3.76 13.01 0.91
CA GLY A 149 3.34 14.39 0.93
C GLY A 149 4.50 15.32 0.66
N PHE A 150 4.21 16.47 0.06
CA PHE A 150 5.19 17.54 -0.15
C PHE A 150 4.59 18.91 0.22
N LYS A 151 5.45 19.86 0.56
CA LYS A 151 5.12 21.29 0.66
C LYS A 151 6.34 22.13 0.25
N GLU A 152 6.08 23.36 -0.15
CA GLU A 152 7.08 24.37 -0.50
C GLU A 152 7.55 25.15 0.74
#